data_AF-A0A7R9GXH7-F1
#
_entry.id   AF-A0A7R9GXH7-F1
#
_cell.length_a   1.000
_cell.length_b   1.000
_cell.length_c   1.000
_cell.angle_alpha   90.00
_cell.angle_beta   90.00
_cell.angle_gamma   90.00
#
_symmetry.space_group_name_H-M   'P 1'
#
loop_
_entity.id
_entity.type
_entity.pdbx_description
1 polymer ?
#
loop_
_entity_poly.entity_id
_entity_poly.type
_entity_poly.pdbx_seq_one_letter_code
_entity_poly.pdbx_strand_id
1 'polypeptide(L)'
;MVRRHKRHLSQTGRKNRRLMELIKDFFENTSFSGLRYIFEPGRMIIERIFWIAMAAVSTAALLVVIAFLWTKFQNDPTIISLDTNSMVFNHPYMAFIICPLELRPYNDTNRLINRLWPNETLEGRSFLISFFETLMNISYDNIEPLVQFLGDRRLKGLSLQNMLLEARTHL
;
A
#
# COMPACT_ATOMS: atom_id res chain seq x y z
N MET A 1 15.31 -53.50 -53.98
CA MET A 1 15.24 -53.03 -52.58
C MET A 1 14.93 -51.51 -52.51
N VAL A 2 13.82 -51.01 -53.11
CA VAL A 2 13.54 -49.55 -53.23
C VAL A 2 12.04 -49.21 -53.04
N ARG A 3 11.37 -49.78 -52.03
CA ARG A 3 9.92 -49.55 -51.78
C ARG A 3 9.54 -49.12 -50.35
N ARG A 4 10.49 -49.06 -49.40
CA ARG A 4 10.18 -48.65 -48.01
C ARG A 4 10.30 -47.14 -47.77
N HIS A 5 11.11 -46.40 -48.53
CA HIS A 5 11.37 -45.00 -48.22
C HIS A 5 10.24 -44.01 -48.63
N LYS A 6 9.37 -44.37 -49.57
CA LYS A 6 8.27 -43.49 -50.05
C LYS A 6 7.08 -43.39 -49.09
N ARG A 7 6.92 -44.29 -48.11
CA ARG A 7 5.75 -44.32 -47.21
C ARG A 7 5.83 -43.32 -46.04
N HIS A 8 7.03 -43.02 -45.55
CA HIS A 8 7.18 -42.04 -44.45
C HIS A 8 6.98 -40.59 -44.92
N LEU A 9 7.51 -40.20 -46.08
CA LEU A 9 7.31 -38.84 -46.63
C LEU A 9 5.83 -38.55 -46.96
N SER A 10 5.07 -39.57 -47.37
CA SER A 10 3.64 -39.48 -47.65
C SER A 10 2.77 -39.29 -46.40
N GLN A 11 3.10 -39.95 -45.28
CA GLN A 11 2.36 -39.78 -44.03
C GLN A 11 2.63 -38.43 -43.37
N THR A 12 3.86 -37.94 -43.41
CA THR A 12 4.22 -36.60 -42.91
C THR A 12 3.49 -35.50 -43.69
N GLY A 13 3.39 -35.62 -45.02
CA GLY A 13 2.63 -34.68 -45.86
C GLY A 13 1.13 -34.63 -45.54
N ARG A 14 0.51 -35.78 -45.23
CA ARG A 14 -0.93 -35.85 -44.90
C ARG A 14 -1.24 -35.32 -43.50
N LYS A 15 -0.35 -35.57 -42.54
CA LYS A 15 -0.47 -35.07 -41.16
C LYS A 15 -0.25 -33.55 -41.11
N ASN A 16 0.73 -33.04 -41.85
CA ASN A 16 0.98 -31.59 -41.97
C ASN A 16 -0.19 -30.86 -42.63
N ARG A 17 -0.85 -31.47 -43.63
CA ARG A 17 -2.02 -30.86 -44.28
C ARG A 17 -3.19 -30.68 -43.30
N ARG A 18 -3.48 -31.70 -42.49
CA ARG A 18 -4.50 -31.63 -41.43
C ARG A 18 -4.14 -30.63 -40.32
N LEU A 19 -2.86 -30.57 -39.93
CA LEU A 19 -2.39 -29.60 -38.94
C LEU A 19 -2.50 -28.17 -39.46
N MET A 20 -2.14 -27.95 -40.72
CA MET A 20 -2.26 -26.64 -41.38
C MET A 20 -3.72 -26.22 -41.53
N GLU A 21 -4.61 -27.15 -41.87
CA GLU A 21 -6.06 -26.93 -41.91
C GLU A 21 -6.59 -26.56 -40.52
N LEU A 22 -6.21 -27.31 -39.47
CA LEU A 22 -6.64 -27.03 -38.10
C LEU A 22 -6.12 -25.69 -37.58
N ILE A 23 -4.86 -25.38 -37.87
CA ILE A 23 -4.22 -24.11 -37.51
C ILE A 23 -4.90 -22.95 -38.24
N LYS A 24 -5.25 -23.13 -39.52
CA LYS A 24 -5.98 -22.14 -40.31
C LYS A 24 -7.38 -21.90 -39.73
N ASP A 25 -8.12 -22.95 -39.44
CA ASP A 25 -9.45 -22.85 -38.81
C ASP A 25 -9.36 -22.19 -37.43
N PHE A 26 -8.34 -22.50 -36.63
CA PHE A 26 -8.11 -21.84 -35.34
C PHE A 26 -7.85 -20.35 -35.53
N PHE A 27 -6.95 -19.98 -36.43
CA PHE A 27 -6.58 -18.59 -36.64
C PHE A 27 -7.67 -17.75 -37.32
N GLU A 28 -8.54 -18.37 -38.11
CA GLU A 28 -9.68 -17.70 -38.75
C GLU A 28 -10.83 -17.45 -37.75
N ASN A 29 -11.00 -18.34 -36.78
CA ASN A 29 -12.02 -18.22 -35.73
C ASN A 29 -11.57 -17.40 -34.51
N THR A 30 -10.27 -17.20 -34.32
CA THR A 30 -9.74 -16.34 -33.24
C THR A 30 -9.49 -14.92 -33.72
N SER A 31 -9.95 -13.91 -32.99
CA SER A 31 -9.74 -12.48 -33.30
C SER A 31 -8.30 -11.98 -33.07
N PHE A 32 -7.30 -12.87 -33.08
CA PHE A 32 -5.90 -12.50 -32.88
C PHE A 32 -5.45 -11.60 -34.03
N SER A 33 -5.08 -10.37 -33.70
CA SER A 33 -5.14 -9.17 -34.55
C SER A 33 -4.21 -9.10 -35.78
N GLY A 34 -3.71 -10.22 -36.32
CA GLY A 34 -2.72 -10.17 -37.41
C GLY A 34 -2.68 -11.34 -38.40
N LEU A 35 -3.30 -12.49 -38.10
CA LEU A 35 -3.12 -13.67 -38.97
C LEU A 35 -4.04 -13.72 -40.19
N ARG A 36 -5.10 -12.91 -40.25
CA ARG A 36 -5.96 -12.82 -41.44
C ARG A 36 -5.21 -12.30 -42.67
N TYR A 37 -4.26 -11.38 -42.46
CA TYR A 37 -3.41 -10.84 -43.53
C TYR A 37 -2.39 -11.85 -44.08
N ILE A 38 -2.11 -12.94 -43.37
CA ILE A 38 -1.14 -13.96 -43.80
C ILE A 38 -1.75 -14.89 -44.86
N PHE A 39 -3.08 -15.07 -44.92
CA PHE A 39 -3.72 -16.08 -45.77
C PHE A 39 -4.42 -15.55 -47.03
N GLU A 40 -4.39 -14.25 -47.29
CA GLU A 40 -5.04 -13.66 -48.46
C GLU A 40 -4.18 -13.86 -49.73
N PRO A 41 -4.68 -14.55 -50.77
CA PRO A 41 -3.92 -14.82 -51.98
C PRO A 41 -3.83 -13.56 -52.86
N GLY A 42 -2.61 -13.07 -53.14
CA GLY A 42 -2.38 -11.99 -54.12
C GLY A 42 -1.46 -10.85 -53.68
N ARG A 43 -0.95 -10.83 -52.44
CA ARG A 43 -0.05 -9.77 -51.95
C ARG A 43 1.44 -10.13 -52.01
N MET A 44 2.28 -9.09 -52.10
CA MET A 44 3.74 -9.21 -52.17
C MET A 44 4.30 -9.94 -50.94
N ILE A 45 5.28 -10.81 -51.17
CA ILE A 45 5.89 -11.69 -50.15
C ILE A 45 6.50 -10.88 -48.98
N ILE A 46 6.99 -9.67 -49.26
CA ILE A 46 7.62 -8.77 -48.28
C ILE A 46 6.60 -8.34 -47.21
N GLU A 47 5.39 -7.99 -47.62
CA GLU A 47 4.31 -7.57 -46.71
C GLU A 47 3.95 -8.72 -45.75
N ARG A 48 3.94 -9.96 -46.25
CA ARG A 48 3.69 -11.16 -45.44
C ARG A 48 4.75 -11.35 -44.36
N ILE A 49 6.03 -11.16 -44.69
CA ILE A 49 7.14 -11.29 -43.73
C ILE A 49 7.05 -10.21 -42.65
N PHE A 50 6.71 -8.99 -43.04
CA PHE A 50 6.51 -7.89 -42.09
C PHE A 50 5.41 -8.20 -41.07
N TRP A 51 4.25 -8.69 -41.53
CA TRP A 51 3.14 -9.07 -40.64
C TRP A 51 3.48 -10.26 -39.73
N ILE A 52 4.25 -11.24 -40.23
CA ILE A 52 4.73 -12.37 -39.41
C ILE A 52 5.68 -11.88 -38.32
N ALA A 53 6.60 -10.96 -38.63
CA ALA A 53 7.52 -10.40 -37.66
C ALA A 53 6.76 -9.63 -36.55
N MET A 54 5.79 -8.79 -36.94
CA MET A 54 4.95 -8.05 -35.99
C MET A 54 4.12 -8.98 -35.10
N ALA A 55 3.56 -10.06 -35.66
CA ALA A 55 2.82 -11.05 -34.90
C ALA A 55 3.72 -11.77 -33.89
N ALA A 56 4.92 -12.17 -34.31
CA ALA A 56 5.88 -12.84 -33.43
C ALA A 56 6.32 -11.94 -32.26
N VAL A 57 6.59 -10.66 -32.52
CA VAL A 57 6.93 -9.68 -31.47
C VAL A 57 5.77 -9.49 -30.50
N SER A 58 4.54 -9.35 -31.00
CA SER A 58 3.33 -9.24 -30.16
C SER A 58 3.13 -10.46 -29.27
N THR A 59 3.29 -11.67 -29.81
CA THR A 59 3.21 -12.91 -29.03
C THR A 59 4.30 -12.99 -27.96
N ALA A 60 5.54 -12.61 -28.29
CA ALA A 60 6.63 -12.60 -27.32
C ALA A 60 6.36 -11.59 -26.18
N ALA A 61 5.91 -10.38 -26.51
CA ALA A 61 5.56 -9.36 -25.52
C ALA A 61 4.42 -9.83 -24.60
N LEU A 62 3.38 -10.47 -25.15
CA LEU A 62 2.28 -11.03 -24.37
C LEU A 62 2.77 -12.09 -23.39
N LEU A 63 3.63 -13.01 -23.82
CA LEU A 63 4.19 -14.04 -22.95
C LEU A 63 5.01 -13.45 -21.80
N VAL A 64 5.80 -12.40 -22.06
CA VAL A 64 6.56 -11.67 -21.04
C VAL A 64 5.62 -11.03 -20.01
N VAL A 65 4.56 -10.35 -20.47
CA VAL A 65 3.57 -9.72 -19.59
C VAL A 65 2.88 -10.76 -18.72
N ILE A 66 2.46 -11.89 -19.31
CA ILE A 66 1.82 -12.98 -18.56
C ILE A 66 2.77 -13.52 -17.48
N ALA A 67 4.04 -13.75 -17.81
CA ALA A 67 5.03 -14.21 -16.84
C ALA A 67 5.24 -13.21 -15.70
N PHE A 68 5.33 -11.91 -16.02
CA PHE A 68 5.45 -10.86 -15.01
C PHE A 68 4.23 -10.81 -14.09
N LEU A 69 3.02 -10.82 -14.66
CA LEU A 69 1.77 -10.89 -13.90
C LEU A 69 1.71 -12.15 -13.01
N TRP A 70 2.13 -13.30 -13.55
CA TRP A 70 2.17 -14.55 -12.81
C TRP A 70 3.10 -14.48 -11.60
N THR A 71 4.31 -13.97 -11.77
CA THR A 71 5.24 -13.78 -10.66
C THR A 71 4.72 -12.80 -9.61
N LYS A 72 4.09 -11.70 -10.05
CA LYS A 72 3.47 -10.73 -9.15
C LYS A 72 2.30 -11.31 -8.36
N PHE A 73 1.50 -12.17 -8.98
CA PHE A 73 0.39 -12.86 -8.33
C PHE A 73 0.85 -13.84 -7.25
N GLN A 74 1.98 -14.53 -7.49
CA GLN A 74 2.53 -15.49 -6.52
C GLN A 74 3.24 -14.82 -5.34
N ASN A 75 3.91 -13.69 -5.57
CA ASN A 75 4.72 -13.04 -4.53
C ASN A 75 3.89 -12.15 -3.59
N ASP A 76 2.85 -11.46 -4.09
CA ASP A 76 2.02 -10.56 -3.27
C ASP A 76 0.55 -10.58 -3.75
N PRO A 77 -0.25 -11.58 -3.35
CA PRO A 77 -1.67 -11.62 -3.68
C PRO A 77 -2.43 -10.67 -2.75
N THR A 78 -2.31 -9.35 -2.95
CA THR A 78 -3.19 -8.37 -2.29
C THR A 78 -3.82 -7.47 -3.33
N ILE A 79 -4.97 -7.91 -3.81
CA ILE A 79 -5.85 -7.11 -4.66
C ILE A 79 -6.65 -6.21 -3.71
N ILE A 80 -6.23 -4.96 -3.58
CA ILE A 80 -7.00 -3.94 -2.85
C ILE A 80 -8.10 -3.45 -3.80
N SER A 81 -9.29 -4.03 -3.71
CA SER A 81 -10.47 -3.47 -4.34
C SER A 81 -10.99 -2.32 -3.47
N LEU A 82 -10.81 -1.08 -3.93
CA LEU A 82 -11.53 0.05 -3.37
C LEU A 82 -12.99 -0.06 -3.84
N ASP A 83 -13.85 -0.57 -2.96
CA ASP A 83 -15.28 -0.57 -3.20
C ASP A 83 -15.83 0.83 -2.88
N THR A 84 -15.87 1.71 -3.88
CA THR A 84 -16.47 3.04 -3.74
C THR A 84 -17.99 2.91 -3.87
N ASN A 85 -18.63 2.27 -2.88
CA ASN A 85 -20.07 2.19 -2.84
C ASN A 85 -20.65 3.53 -2.35
N SER A 86 -20.95 4.44 -3.28
CA SER A 86 -21.50 5.77 -2.98
C SER A 86 -22.97 5.77 -2.58
N MET A 87 -23.61 4.59 -2.41
CA MET A 87 -25.05 4.46 -2.15
C MET A 87 -25.41 4.14 -0.69
N VAL A 88 -24.43 3.98 0.21
CA VAL A 88 -24.69 3.79 1.65
C VAL A 88 -23.77 4.71 2.47
N PHE A 89 -24.08 6.01 2.48
CA PHE A 89 -23.42 6.97 3.38
C PHE A 89 -24.01 6.87 4.79
N ASN A 90 -23.80 5.75 5.49
CA ASN A 90 -23.95 5.74 6.95
C ASN A 90 -22.56 5.97 7.57
N HIS A 91 -22.12 7.22 7.55
CA HIS A 91 -20.83 7.60 8.15
C HIS A 91 -20.98 7.57 9.67
N PRO A 92 -20.28 6.68 10.39
CA PRO A 92 -20.20 6.81 11.83
C PRO A 92 -19.54 8.17 12.12
N TYR A 93 -20.12 8.94 13.04
CA TYR A 93 -19.55 10.22 13.45
C TYR A 93 -18.13 9.97 13.96
N MET A 94 -17.13 10.60 13.33
CA MET A 94 -15.77 10.56 13.83
C MET A 94 -15.71 11.35 15.14
N ALA A 95 -15.08 10.77 16.16
CA ALA A 95 -14.78 11.51 17.37
C ALA A 95 -13.71 12.57 17.03
N PHE A 96 -14.07 13.84 17.14
CA PHE A 96 -13.11 14.94 17.07
C PHE A 96 -12.58 15.20 18.48
N ILE A 97 -11.25 15.20 18.61
CA ILE A 97 -10.58 15.60 19.85
C ILE A 97 -10.04 17.00 19.63
N ILE A 98 -10.58 17.98 20.35
CA ILE A 98 -10.14 19.37 20.29
C ILE A 98 -9.12 19.58 21.41
N CYS A 99 -7.88 19.88 21.05
CA CYS A 99 -6.84 20.24 22.01
C CYS A 99 -6.73 21.77 22.10
N PRO A 100 -6.86 22.38 23.30
CA PRO A 100 -6.58 23.80 23.46
C PRO A 100 -5.09 24.06 23.24
N LEU A 101 -4.76 25.01 22.36
CA LEU A 101 -3.36 25.41 22.11
C LEU A 101 -2.76 26.21 23.27
N GLU A 102 -3.61 26.87 24.06
CA GLU A 102 -3.19 27.63 25.23
C GLU A 102 -3.66 26.91 26.49
N LEU A 103 -2.72 26.27 27.19
CA LEU A 103 -3.00 25.56 28.43
C LEU A 103 -2.78 26.43 29.68
N ARG A 104 -2.91 27.76 29.57
CA ARG A 104 -2.50 28.69 30.64
C ARG A 104 -3.68 29.37 31.35
N PRO A 105 -4.24 28.72 32.36
CA PRO A 105 -4.75 29.41 33.54
C PRO A 105 -3.77 29.14 34.70
N TYR A 106 -2.92 30.11 35.03
CA TYR A 106 -2.00 30.06 36.19
C TYR A 106 -2.70 29.68 37.51
N ASN A 107 -3.98 30.05 37.63
CA ASN A 107 -4.79 29.72 38.80
C ASN A 107 -5.12 28.22 38.91
N ASP A 108 -5.21 27.52 37.78
CA ASP A 108 -5.51 26.10 37.73
C ASP A 108 -4.27 25.25 38.01
N THR A 109 -3.09 25.72 37.62
CA THR A 109 -1.80 25.07 37.96
C THR A 109 -1.57 25.05 39.48
N ASN A 110 -1.82 26.16 40.16
CA ASN A 110 -1.71 26.24 41.63
C ASN A 110 -2.73 25.35 42.34
N ARG A 111 -3.94 25.21 41.78
CA ARG A 111 -4.96 24.29 42.31
C ARG A 111 -4.56 22.83 42.17
N LEU A 112 -3.99 22.45 41.02
CA LEU A 112 -3.50 21.09 40.78
C LEU A 112 -2.33 20.75 41.70
N ILE A 113 -1.36 21.65 41.85
CA ILE A 113 -0.22 21.48 42.76
C ILE A 113 -0.72 21.31 44.21
N ASN A 114 -1.67 22.12 44.67
CA ASN A 114 -2.22 21.99 46.02
C ASN A 114 -2.93 20.66 46.27
N ARG A 115 -3.51 20.03 45.23
CA ARG A 115 -4.21 18.75 45.36
C ARG A 115 -3.25 17.57 45.35
N LEU A 116 -2.32 17.56 44.40
CA LEU A 116 -1.34 16.49 44.25
C LEU A 116 -0.28 16.54 45.35
N TRP A 117 0.02 17.74 45.85
CA TRP A 117 1.06 18.02 46.82
C TRP A 117 0.60 19.00 47.91
N PRO A 118 -0.33 18.58 48.79
CA PRO A 118 -0.91 19.46 49.81
C PRO A 118 0.12 19.92 50.85
N ASN A 119 1.19 19.16 51.06
CA ASN A 119 2.16 19.37 52.14
C ASN A 119 3.55 19.85 51.67
N GLU A 120 3.63 20.45 50.47
CA GLU A 120 4.90 20.96 49.95
C GLU A 120 5.28 22.33 50.50
N THR A 121 6.59 22.49 50.69
CA THR A 121 7.24 23.75 51.08
C THR A 121 7.06 24.84 50.01
N LEU A 122 7.22 26.11 50.39
CA LEU A 122 7.16 27.25 49.46
C LEU A 122 8.13 27.08 48.28
N GLU A 123 9.35 26.62 48.55
CA GLU A 123 10.38 26.35 47.53
C GLU A 123 10.00 25.18 46.61
N GLY A 124 9.41 24.11 47.17
CA GLY A 124 8.88 22.98 46.39
C GLY A 124 7.75 23.40 45.46
N ARG A 125 6.88 24.31 45.89
CA ARG A 125 5.80 24.86 45.06
C ARG A 125 6.34 25.67 43.89
N SER A 126 7.33 26.55 44.15
CA SER A 126 7.99 27.31 43.07
C SER A 126 8.64 26.38 42.04
N PHE A 127 9.30 25.32 42.49
CA PHE A 127 9.87 24.30 41.61
C PHE A 127 8.81 23.59 40.74
N LEU A 128 7.68 23.20 41.34
CA LEU A 128 6.59 22.54 40.62
C LEU A 128 5.94 23.48 39.58
N ILE A 129 5.78 24.76 39.90
CA ILE A 129 5.28 25.76 38.95
C ILE A 129 6.21 25.86 37.74
N SER A 130 7.53 25.99 37.97
CA SER A 130 8.51 26.04 36.88
C SER A 130 8.57 24.75 36.06
N PHE A 131 8.39 23.59 36.70
CA PHE A 131 8.27 22.30 36.01
C PHE A 131 7.06 22.27 35.08
N PHE A 132 5.88 22.64 35.57
CA PHE A 132 4.67 22.70 34.75
C PHE A 132 4.82 23.71 33.61
N GLU A 133 5.30 24.93 33.86
CA GLU A 133 5.52 25.93 32.81
C GLU A 133 6.47 25.43 31.72
N THR A 134 7.52 24.70 32.10
CA THR A 134 8.46 24.08 31.16
C THR A 134 7.79 22.98 30.35
N LEU A 135 7.00 22.11 31.00
CA LEU A 135 6.23 21.06 30.33
C LEU A 135 5.22 21.60 29.32
N MET A 136 4.55 22.71 29.63
CA MET A 136 3.53 23.27 28.74
C MET A 136 4.12 23.99 27.53
N ASN A 137 5.37 24.44 27.62
CA ASN A 137 6.09 25.12 26.54
C ASN A 137 7.05 24.19 25.78
N ILE A 138 7.07 22.91 26.12
CA ILE A 138 7.95 21.94 25.48
C ILE A 138 7.37 21.52 24.13
N SER A 139 8.27 21.38 23.16
CA SER A 139 7.97 20.71 21.88
C SER A 139 8.93 19.53 21.75
N TYR A 140 8.65 18.63 20.81
CA TYR A 140 9.55 17.53 20.47
C TYR A 140 10.97 18.01 20.14
N ASP A 141 11.10 19.20 19.55
CA ASP A 141 12.40 19.77 19.15
C ASP A 141 13.16 20.43 20.31
N ASN A 142 12.52 20.71 21.45
CA ASN A 142 13.10 21.49 22.55
C ASN A 142 12.95 20.77 23.90
N ILE A 143 13.37 19.51 23.98
CA ILE A 143 13.19 18.66 25.17
C ILE A 143 14.25 18.90 26.25
N GLU A 144 15.38 19.50 25.91
CA GLU A 144 16.52 19.71 26.82
C GLU A 144 16.16 20.37 28.17
N PRO A 145 15.28 21.40 28.22
CA PRO A 145 14.89 22.03 29.48
C PRO A 145 14.17 21.10 30.45
N LEU A 146 13.67 19.94 30.01
CA LEU A 146 13.01 18.96 30.89
C LEU A 146 14.02 18.11 31.68
N VAL A 147 15.24 17.96 31.17
CA VAL A 147 16.25 17.06 31.73
C VAL A 147 16.63 17.48 33.16
N GLN A 148 16.60 18.78 33.48
CA GLN A 148 16.88 19.30 34.82
C GLN A 148 15.88 18.84 35.89
N PHE A 149 14.68 18.38 35.49
CA PHE A 149 13.63 17.94 36.39
C PHE A 149 13.59 16.40 36.55
N LEU A 150 14.17 15.63 35.64
CA LEU A 150 14.07 14.15 35.58
C LEU A 150 14.81 13.38 36.69
N GLY A 151 15.43 14.07 37.65
CA GLY A 151 16.13 13.46 38.80
C GLY A 151 15.45 13.65 40.15
N ASP A 152 14.41 14.50 40.24
CA ASP A 152 13.85 14.93 41.52
C ASP A 152 13.03 13.83 42.19
N ARG A 153 13.21 13.67 43.51
CA ARG A 153 12.47 12.71 44.34
C ARG A 153 10.97 13.00 44.38
N ARG A 154 10.57 14.27 44.21
CA ARG A 154 9.17 14.71 44.16
C ARG A 154 8.40 14.15 42.97
N LEU A 155 9.11 13.80 41.89
CA LEU A 155 8.54 13.31 40.63
C LEU A 155 8.62 11.77 40.49
N LYS A 156 9.37 11.08 41.36
CA LYS A 156 9.64 9.62 41.28
C LYS A 156 8.44 8.70 41.60
N GLY A 157 7.25 9.25 41.86
CA GLY A 157 6.02 8.50 42.10
C GLY A 157 4.85 8.91 41.22
N LEU A 158 5.06 9.86 40.29
CA LEU A 158 4.00 10.36 39.42
C LEU A 158 3.80 9.42 38.24
N SER A 159 2.78 8.57 38.29
CA SER A 159 2.29 7.89 37.10
C SER A 159 1.42 8.85 36.30
N LEU A 160 1.66 8.94 34.98
CA LEU A 160 0.83 9.74 34.07
C LEU A 160 -0.64 9.31 34.14
N GLN A 161 -0.88 8.03 34.46
CA GLN A 161 -2.21 7.46 34.65
C GLN A 161 -2.96 8.10 35.82
N ASN A 162 -2.29 8.36 36.95
CA ASN A 162 -2.92 8.98 38.12
C ASN A 162 -3.26 10.45 37.85
N MET A 163 -2.38 11.17 37.15
CA MET A 163 -2.65 12.56 36.73
C MET A 163 -3.82 12.65 35.74
N LEU A 164 -3.88 11.73 34.76
CA LEU A 164 -4.98 11.70 33.80
C LEU A 164 -6.31 11.28 34.42
N LEU A 165 -6.30 10.36 35.40
CA LEU A 165 -7.49 9.97 36.14
C LEU A 165 -8.06 11.14 36.96
N GLU A 166 -7.21 11.92 37.64
CA GLU A 166 -7.67 13.11 38.37
C GLU A 166 -8.13 14.23 37.42
N ALA A 167 -7.41 14.49 36.32
CA ALA A 167 -7.81 15.49 35.33
C ALA A 167 -9.14 15.16 34.65
N ARG A 168 -9.43 13.87 34.40
CA ARG A 168 -10.69 13.40 33.82
C ARG A 168 -11.90 13.63 34.71
N THR A 169 -11.76 13.72 36.03
CA THR A 169 -12.90 13.94 36.94
C THR A 169 -13.47 15.36 36.91
N HIS A 170 -12.87 16.27 36.14
CA HIS A 170 -13.23 17.70 36.11
C HIS A 170 -13.44 18.28 34.70
N LEU A 171 -13.45 17.43 33.66
CA LEU A 171 -14.02 17.71 32.33
C LEU A 171 -15.41 17.08 32.24
#